data_AF-A0A067F6M4-F1
#
_entry.id   AF-A0A067F6M4-F1
#
_cell.length_a   1.000
_cell.length_b   1.000
_cell.length_c   1.000
_cell.angle_alpha   90.00
_cell.angle_beta   90.00
_cell.angle_gamma   90.00
#
_symmetry.space_group_name_H-M   'P 1'
#
loop_
_entity.id
_entity.type
_entity.pdbx_description
1 polymer ?
#
loop_
_entity_poly.entity_id
_entity_poly.type
_entity_poly.pdbx_seq_one_letter_code
_entity_poly.pdbx_strand_id
1 'polypeptide(L)'
;MPRIAMEEFSPRISVDSPRHSGALSLMIGGFSRKNFSYNKLPEQPLKLSVRKLDGSCFDIEVMKTATIAELRQAVEAAFSHMPKTGPGKISWPHVWGHFCLCYNGQKLICENDNIKYYGIRDGDQ
;
A
#
# COMPACT_ATOMS: atom_id res chain seq x y z
N MET A 1 12.18 -18.26 -54.84
CA MET A 1 13.39 -18.90 -55.39
C MET A 1 13.81 -18.12 -56.62
N PRO A 2 14.98 -17.44 -56.56
CA PRO A 2 16.14 -17.89 -57.34
C PRO A 2 17.41 -18.05 -56.48
N ARG A 3 18.37 -18.77 -57.08
CA ARG A 3 19.65 -19.30 -56.58
C ARG A 3 20.80 -18.28 -56.65
N ILE A 4 21.94 -18.71 -56.07
CA ILE A 4 23.38 -18.43 -56.35
C ILE A 4 24.03 -17.85 -55.08
N ALA A 5 24.61 -18.70 -54.22
CA ALA A 5 25.96 -19.27 -54.28
C ALA A 5 27.07 -18.21 -54.11
N MET A 6 27.66 -18.18 -52.93
CA MET A 6 29.07 -17.82 -52.75
C MET A 6 29.73 -18.86 -51.85
N GLU A 7 30.68 -19.53 -52.48
CA GLU A 7 31.67 -20.47 -51.98
C GLU A 7 32.88 -19.68 -51.43
N GLU A 8 33.85 -20.40 -50.87
CA GLU A 8 35.18 -19.93 -50.42
C GLU A 8 35.19 -19.22 -49.05
N PHE A 9 35.90 -19.69 -48.01
CA PHE A 9 37.24 -20.24 -48.02
C PHE A 9 37.40 -21.38 -47.01
N SER A 10 37.99 -22.49 -47.46
CA SER A 10 38.69 -23.44 -46.58
C SER A 10 40.17 -23.06 -46.52
N PRO A 11 40.81 -23.21 -45.37
CA PRO A 11 42.16 -23.75 -45.32
C PRO A 11 42.14 -25.13 -44.66
N ARG A 12 42.59 -26.15 -45.41
CA ARG A 12 43.02 -27.45 -44.84
C ARG A 12 44.39 -27.26 -44.18
N ILE A 13 44.65 -28.01 -43.12
CA ILE A 13 45.91 -28.55 -42.54
C ILE A 13 45.58 -28.80 -41.06
N SER A 14 45.88 -29.90 -40.36
CA SER A 14 46.32 -31.26 -40.65
C SER A 14 46.05 -32.06 -39.35
N VAL A 15 45.92 -33.37 -39.50
CA VAL A 15 45.67 -34.42 -38.50
C VAL A 15 46.51 -34.27 -37.22
N ASP A 16 45.85 -34.35 -36.06
CA ASP A 16 46.24 -35.30 -35.02
C ASP A 16 45.02 -35.71 -34.17
N SER A 17 44.86 -37.00 -33.95
CA SER A 17 43.94 -37.59 -32.99
C SER A 17 44.77 -38.54 -32.16
N PRO A 18 44.70 -38.45 -30.83
CA PRO A 18 44.34 -39.66 -30.11
C PRO A 18 43.35 -39.40 -28.98
N ARG A 19 42.31 -40.24 -29.03
CA ARG A 19 41.44 -40.70 -27.95
C ARG A 19 42.13 -40.64 -26.58
N HIS A 20 41.50 -40.02 -25.58
CA HIS A 20 41.24 -40.70 -24.30
C HIS A 20 40.18 -39.97 -23.47
N SER A 21 39.29 -40.80 -22.94
CA SER A 21 38.16 -40.57 -22.05
C SER A 21 38.31 -39.48 -20.99
N GLY A 22 37.22 -38.77 -20.73
CA GLY A 22 37.07 -37.95 -19.53
C GLY A 22 35.85 -37.05 -19.57
N ALA A 23 34.69 -37.62 -19.28
CA ALA A 23 33.45 -36.90 -19.08
C ALA A 23 33.62 -35.72 -18.11
N LEU A 24 33.08 -34.56 -18.45
CA LEU A 24 32.25 -33.73 -17.57
C LEU A 24 31.33 -32.92 -18.46
N SER A 25 30.12 -33.44 -18.70
CA SER A 25 29.00 -32.63 -19.15
C SER A 25 28.81 -31.56 -18.08
N LEU A 26 29.27 -30.33 -18.35
CA LEU A 26 28.96 -29.20 -17.49
C LEU A 26 27.47 -28.92 -17.72
N MET A 27 26.67 -29.57 -16.90
CA MET A 27 25.25 -29.31 -16.76
C MET A 27 25.11 -27.79 -16.66
N ILE A 28 24.56 -27.18 -17.70
CA ILE A 28 23.89 -25.90 -17.58
C ILE A 28 22.70 -26.21 -16.68
N GLY A 29 22.98 -26.22 -15.38
CA GLY A 29 21.98 -26.27 -14.33
C GLY A 29 21.14 -25.04 -14.59
N GLY A 30 19.95 -25.26 -15.15
CA GLY A 30 18.97 -24.22 -15.35
C GLY A 30 18.83 -23.50 -14.02
N PHE A 31 19.36 -22.27 -13.95
CA PHE A 31 19.06 -21.37 -12.87
C PHE A 31 17.56 -21.13 -12.96
N SER A 32 16.80 -21.98 -12.27
CA SER A 32 15.39 -21.79 -12.04
C SER A 32 15.26 -20.37 -11.52
N ARG A 33 14.71 -19.47 -12.35
CA ARG A 33 14.40 -18.11 -11.95
C ARG A 33 13.41 -18.24 -10.80
N LYS A 34 13.93 -18.27 -9.58
CA LYS A 34 13.13 -18.23 -8.37
C LYS A 34 12.35 -16.93 -8.43
N ASN A 35 11.07 -17.03 -8.74
CA ASN A 35 10.18 -15.89 -8.71
C ASN A 35 9.98 -15.54 -7.23
N PHE A 36 10.74 -14.56 -6.74
CA PHE A 36 10.59 -14.09 -5.37
C PHE A 36 9.23 -13.40 -5.26
N SER A 37 8.31 -14.02 -4.52
CA SER A 37 7.05 -13.39 -4.14
C SER A 37 7.34 -12.40 -3.01
N TYR A 38 7.31 -11.10 -3.32
CA TYR A 38 7.31 -10.07 -2.28
C TYR A 38 5.89 -9.92 -1.75
N ASN A 39 5.72 -10.13 -0.45
CA ASN A 39 4.48 -9.78 0.22
C ASN A 39 4.37 -8.25 0.26
N LYS A 40 3.21 -7.72 -0.14
CA LYS A 40 2.94 -6.28 -0.03
C LYS A 40 3.03 -5.89 1.45
N LEU A 41 3.80 -4.84 1.75
CA LEU A 41 3.89 -4.32 3.11
C LEU A 41 2.50 -3.88 3.61
N PRO A 42 2.18 -4.11 4.89
CA PRO A 42 0.92 -3.65 5.46
C PRO A 42 0.81 -2.14 5.34
N GLU A 43 -0.37 -1.66 4.97
CA GLU A 43 -0.63 -0.23 4.84
C GLU A 43 -0.72 0.40 6.23
N GLN A 44 0.13 1.39 6.50
CA GLN A 44 0.12 2.10 7.78
C GLN A 44 -1.12 3.01 7.86
N PRO A 45 -1.80 3.09 9.02
CA PRO A 45 -2.89 4.03 9.23
C PRO A 45 -2.37 5.47 9.19
N LEU A 46 -3.27 6.39 8.86
CA LEU A 46 -3.06 7.83 8.99
C LEU A 46 -3.28 8.22 10.45
N LYS A 47 -2.32 8.95 11.00
CA LYS A 47 -2.44 9.65 12.25
C LYS A 47 -2.98 11.05 11.98
N LEU A 48 -4.16 11.35 12.51
CA LEU A 48 -4.85 12.64 12.34
C LEU A 48 -5.04 13.30 13.71
N SER A 49 -5.00 14.63 13.75
CA SER A 49 -5.23 15.40 14.98
C SER A 49 -6.54 16.17 14.89
N VAL A 50 -7.59 15.73 15.59
CA VAL A 50 -8.89 16.38 15.55
C VAL A 50 -8.93 17.56 16.51
N ARG A 51 -9.19 18.76 15.98
CA ARG A 51 -9.38 19.98 16.79
C ARG A 51 -10.85 20.17 17.17
N LYS A 52 -11.11 20.29 18.47
CA LYS A 52 -12.42 20.65 19.04
C LYS A 52 -12.63 22.16 19.03
N LEU A 53 -13.89 22.58 19.19
CA LEU A 53 -14.26 24.00 19.24
C LEU A 53 -13.76 24.74 20.48
N ASP A 54 -13.40 24.01 21.54
CA ASP A 54 -12.77 24.57 22.74
C ASP A 54 -11.25 24.83 22.55
N GLY A 55 -10.71 24.55 21.36
CA GLY A 55 -9.30 24.69 21.03
C GLY A 55 -8.42 23.52 21.44
N SER A 56 -8.96 22.54 22.18
CA SER A 56 -8.23 21.31 22.48
C SER A 56 -8.14 20.39 21.26
N CYS A 57 -7.09 19.59 21.19
CA CYS A 57 -6.86 18.63 20.11
C CYS A 57 -6.61 17.23 20.68
N PHE A 58 -6.97 16.20 19.92
CA PHE A 58 -6.67 14.81 20.25
C PHE A 58 -6.35 14.03 18.97
N ASP A 59 -5.52 13.00 19.11
CA ASP A 59 -5.07 12.20 17.97
C ASP A 59 -5.98 10.98 17.77
N ILE A 60 -6.20 10.62 16.51
CA ILE A 60 -6.89 9.40 16.08
C ILE A 60 -6.09 8.71 14.98
N GLU A 61 -6.33 7.41 14.81
CA GLU A 61 -5.76 6.62 13.72
C GLU A 61 -6.86 6.04 12.84
N VAL A 62 -6.73 6.25 11.52
CA VAL A 62 -7.69 5.76 10.52
C VAL A 62 -6.97 5.18 9.31
N MET A 63 -7.58 4.23 8.61
CA MET A 63 -6.97 3.72 7.37
C MET A 63 -6.93 4.80 6.29
N LYS A 64 -5.95 4.74 5.38
CA LYS A 64 -5.86 5.66 4.22
C LYS A 64 -7.08 5.60 3.31
N THR A 65 -7.74 4.45 3.30
CA THR A 65 -8.98 4.18 2.58
C THR A 65 -10.21 4.28 3.47
N ALA A 66 -10.12 4.93 4.64
CA ALA A 66 -11.28 5.08 5.50
C ALA A 66 -12.33 6.02 4.87
N THR A 67 -13.58 5.74 5.19
CA THR A 67 -14.73 6.56 4.88
C THR A 67 -14.95 7.63 5.94
N ILE A 68 -15.77 8.65 5.65
CA ILE A 68 -16.15 9.66 6.65
C ILE A 68 -16.90 9.01 7.83
N ALA A 69 -17.67 7.95 7.59
CA ALA A 69 -18.31 7.16 8.66
C ALA A 69 -17.28 6.58 9.64
N GLU A 70 -16.25 5.91 9.10
CA GLU A 70 -15.17 5.34 9.90
C GLU A 70 -14.35 6.41 10.62
N LEU A 71 -14.17 7.58 10.00
CA LEU A 71 -13.53 8.73 10.64
C LEU A 71 -14.32 9.23 11.85
N ARG A 72 -15.65 9.34 11.75
CA ARG A 72 -16.52 9.68 12.90
C ARG A 72 -16.42 8.61 13.98
N GLN A 73 -16.47 7.34 13.59
CA GLN A 73 -16.35 6.23 14.53
C GLN A 73 -14.99 6.23 15.25
N ALA A 74 -13.90 6.58 14.58
CA ALA A 74 -12.58 6.72 15.20
C ALA A 74 -12.55 7.85 16.24
N VAL A 75 -13.25 8.97 15.97
CA VAL A 75 -13.48 10.01 16.97
C VAL A 75 -14.26 9.45 18.16
N GLU A 76 -15.31 8.68 17.94
CA GLU A 76 -16.07 8.07 19.04
C GLU A 76 -15.20 7.12 19.88
N ALA A 77 -14.38 6.32 19.20
CA ALA A 77 -13.48 5.35 19.81
C ALA A 77 -12.41 6.03 20.69
N ALA A 78 -11.94 7.23 20.32
CA ALA A 78 -11.00 8.01 21.14
C ALA A 78 -11.55 8.33 22.53
N PHE A 79 -12.87 8.47 22.68
CA PHE A 79 -13.54 8.69 23.97
C PHE A 79 -14.27 7.45 24.49
N SER A 80 -13.95 6.25 24.00
CA SER A 80 -14.55 4.99 24.47
C SER A 80 -14.33 4.72 25.96
N HIS A 81 -13.33 5.37 26.58
CA HIS A 81 -13.05 5.32 28.01
C HIS A 81 -14.05 6.12 28.88
N MET A 82 -14.89 6.95 28.26
CA MET A 82 -15.92 7.71 28.96
C MET A 82 -17.10 6.82 29.39
N PRO A 83 -17.85 7.22 30.44
CA PRO A 83 -19.02 6.49 30.89
C PRO A 83 -20.05 6.33 29.77
N LYS A 84 -20.56 5.11 29.56
CA LYS A 84 -21.63 4.83 28.60
C LYS A 84 -23.02 5.23 29.12
N THR A 85 -23.17 5.26 30.44
CA THR A 85 -24.42 5.56 31.14
C THR A 85 -24.16 6.53 32.29
N GLY A 86 -25.21 7.22 32.74
CA GLY A 86 -25.12 8.16 33.85
C GLY A 86 -24.57 9.55 33.48
N PRO A 87 -24.25 10.36 34.50
CA PRO A 87 -23.69 11.69 34.32
C PRO A 87 -22.30 11.62 33.68
N GLY A 88 -22.01 12.53 32.74
CA GLY A 88 -20.72 12.58 32.04
C GLY A 88 -20.64 11.71 30.78
N LYS A 89 -21.70 10.99 30.40
CA LYS A 89 -21.74 10.28 29.10
C LYS A 89 -21.72 11.26 27.94
N ILE A 90 -21.00 10.93 26.88
CA ILE A 90 -21.06 11.67 25.62
C ILE A 90 -22.29 11.20 24.85
N SER A 91 -23.11 12.14 24.38
CA SER A 91 -24.21 11.82 23.47
C SER A 91 -23.80 12.06 22.02
N TRP A 92 -23.24 11.03 21.39
CA TRP A 92 -22.81 11.09 19.99
C TRP A 92 -23.90 11.51 19.00
N PRO A 93 -25.18 11.07 19.12
CA PRO A 93 -26.24 11.57 18.26
C PRO A 93 -26.43 13.10 18.36
N HIS A 94 -26.24 13.69 19.54
CA HIS A 94 -26.30 15.14 19.70
C HIS A 94 -25.06 15.81 19.09
N VAL A 95 -23.86 15.24 19.27
CA VAL A 95 -22.63 15.76 18.68
C VAL A 95 -22.75 15.79 17.15
N TRP A 96 -23.12 14.67 16.53
CA TRP A 96 -23.22 14.57 15.07
C TRP A 96 -24.46 15.24 14.48
N GLY A 97 -25.51 15.46 15.28
CA GLY A 97 -26.68 16.24 14.87
C GLY A 97 -26.43 17.74 14.79
N HIS A 98 -25.48 18.27 15.57
CA HIS A 98 -25.18 19.71 15.63
C HIS A 98 -23.82 20.10 15.04
N PHE A 99 -22.86 19.17 14.99
CA PHE A 99 -21.49 19.41 14.54
C PHE A 99 -21.11 18.46 13.41
N CYS A 100 -20.19 18.92 12.56
CA CYS A 100 -19.59 18.10 11.52
C CYS A 100 -18.07 18.31 11.52
N LEU A 101 -17.34 17.27 11.10
CA LEU A 101 -15.90 17.38 10.87
C LEU A 101 -15.64 18.26 9.66
N CYS A 102 -14.58 19.05 9.72
CA CYS A 102 -14.18 19.95 8.65
C CYS A 102 -12.68 19.80 8.39
N TYR A 103 -12.28 19.82 7.13
CA TYR A 103 -10.88 19.83 6.71
C TYR A 103 -10.67 20.95 5.70
N ASN A 104 -9.71 21.84 5.94
CA ASN A 104 -9.44 23.01 5.06
C ASN A 104 -10.70 23.81 4.67
N GLY A 105 -11.63 23.97 5.62
CA GLY A 105 -12.90 24.68 5.40
C GLY A 105 -13.98 23.89 4.65
N GLN A 106 -13.67 22.68 4.20
CA GLN A 106 -14.63 21.76 3.59
C GLN A 106 -15.29 20.88 4.66
N LYS A 107 -16.62 20.78 4.64
CA LYS A 107 -17.38 19.94 5.58
C LYS A 107 -17.40 18.49 5.10
N LEU A 108 -17.09 17.55 5.99
CA LEU A 108 -17.11 16.11 5.73
C LEU A 108 -18.51 15.55 6.07
N ILE A 109 -19.45 15.71 5.14
CA ILE A 109 -20.88 15.40 5.35
C ILE A 109 -21.24 14.00 4.86
N CYS A 110 -20.73 13.61 3.68
CA CYS A 110 -21.07 12.34 3.03
C CYS A 110 -20.35 11.17 3.69
N GLU A 111 -21.09 10.34 4.42
CA GLU A 111 -20.53 9.23 5.22
C GLU A 111 -19.78 8.18 4.39
N ASN A 112 -20.21 7.94 3.15
CA ASN A 112 -19.62 6.94 2.26
C ASN A 112 -18.38 7.46 1.50
N ASP A 113 -18.08 8.75 1.58
CA ASP A 113 -16.93 9.31 0.89
C ASP A 113 -15.64 8.91 1.58
N ASN A 114 -14.61 8.68 0.77
CA ASN A 114 -13.29 8.35 1.28
C ASN A 114 -12.54 9.62 1.70
N ILE A 115 -11.84 9.57 2.83
CA ILE A 115 -11.01 10.69 3.32
C ILE A 115 -9.97 11.14 2.28
N LYS A 116 -9.48 10.22 1.43
CA LYS A 116 -8.50 10.54 0.38
C LYS A 116 -9.04 11.50 -0.68
N TYR A 117 -10.35 11.53 -0.92
CA TYR A 117 -10.96 12.44 -1.90
C TYR A 117 -10.95 13.89 -1.44
N TYR A 118 -10.91 14.10 -0.12
CA TYR A 118 -10.75 15.42 0.50
C TYR A 118 -9.28 15.85 0.59
N GLY A 119 -8.34 14.97 0.18
CA GLY A 119 -6.90 15.26 0.23
C GLY A 119 -6.29 15.13 1.61
N ILE A 120 -6.98 14.53 2.58
CA ILE A 120 -6.50 14.30 3.95
C ILE A 120 -5.30 13.34 3.93
N ARG A 121 -4.22 13.72 4.62
CA ARG A 121 -2.94 13.00 4.71
C ARG A 121 -2.55 12.73 6.15
N ASP A 122 -1.49 11.95 6.31
CA ASP A 122 -0.88 11.67 7.61
C ASP A 122 -0.35 12.98 8.22
N GLY A 123 -0.64 13.18 9.51
CA GLY A 123 -0.27 14.39 10.25
C GLY A 123 -1.20 15.58 10.08
N ASP A 124 -2.28 15.44 9.31
CA ASP A 124 -3.26 16.51 9.12
C ASP A 124 -4.19 16.71 10.34
N GLN A 125 -4.88 17.85 10.33
CA GLN A 125 -5.81 18.30 11.37
C GLN A 125 -7.17 18.74 10.80
#